data_AF-A0A9N9R3Z6-F1
#
_entry.id   AF-A0A9N9R3Z6-F1
#
_cell.length_a   1.000
_cell.length_b   1.000
_cell.length_c   1.000
_cell.angle_alpha   90.00
_cell.angle_beta   90.00
_cell.angle_gamma   90.00
#
_symmetry.space_group_name_H-M   'P 1'
#
loop_
_entity.id
_entity.type
_entity.pdbx_description
1 polymer ?
#
loop_
_entity_poly.entity_id
_entity_poly.type
_entity_poly.pdbx_seq_one_letter_code
_entity_poly.pdbx_strand_id
1 'polypeptide(L)'
;MQQLEILDSRRVEVDDLNEIIRVFPTTRQVDEDNQKMTTILAKTTRLYKLHAVDISVESKTYGQKLKDVYVSNDPNKTGGIVKYLTIGIGSRVMLRRNFNVTHGLVNGAMGVIRAIEWPALRRDQLEPGELPQAVYIELDDKAIKNNVPGVGVRIEP
;
A
#
# COMPACT_ATOMS: atom_id res chain seq x y z
N MET A 1 -9.66 19.94 32.83
CA MET A 1 -8.62 20.92 32.42
C MET A 1 -7.22 20.33 32.41
N GLN A 2 -6.80 19.54 33.41
CA GLN A 2 -5.45 18.96 33.50
C GLN A 2 -4.97 18.13 32.29
N GLN A 3 -5.87 17.38 31.62
CA GLN A 3 -5.49 16.60 30.43
C GLN A 3 -5.18 17.46 29.19
N LEU A 4 -5.83 18.63 29.04
CA LEU A 4 -5.55 19.54 27.92
C LEU A 4 -4.17 20.21 28.08
N GLU A 5 -3.79 20.57 29.30
CA GLU A 5 -2.46 21.12 29.60
C GLU A 5 -1.34 20.09 29.35
N ILE A 6 -1.60 18.79 29.58
CA ILE A 6 -0.66 17.71 29.25
C ILE A 6 -0.48 17.56 27.74
N LEU A 7 -1.53 17.78 26.94
CA LEU A 7 -1.43 17.73 25.49
C LEU A 7 -0.69 18.94 24.93
N ASP A 8 -0.95 20.13 25.48
CA ASP A 8 -0.28 21.37 25.04
C ASP A 8 1.21 21.38 25.42
N SER A 9 1.57 20.88 26.59
CA SER A 9 2.98 20.72 27.01
C SER A 9 3.75 19.66 26.18
N ARG A 10 3.05 18.85 25.39
CA ARG A 10 3.64 17.85 24.48
C ARG A 10 3.57 18.27 23.02
N ARG A 11 3.10 19.49 22.70
CA ARG A 11 3.17 20.01 21.33
C ARG A 11 4.64 20.22 20.95
N VAL A 12 5.00 19.69 19.79
CA VAL A 12 6.29 19.89 19.16
C VAL A 12 6.02 20.62 17.85
N GLU A 13 6.67 21.78 17.66
CA GLU A 13 6.73 22.41 16.35
C GLU A 13 7.71 21.62 15.50
N VAL A 14 7.22 21.03 14.41
CA VAL A 14 8.03 20.25 13.48
C VAL A 14 8.08 21.02 12.17
N ASP A 15 9.28 21.45 11.79
CA ASP A 15 9.52 22.27 10.59
C ASP A 15 9.25 21.51 9.28
N ASP A 16 9.31 20.17 9.31
CA ASP A 16 9.04 19.31 8.15
C ASP A 16 7.93 18.29 8.43
N LEU A 17 6.70 18.65 8.08
CA LEU A 17 5.52 17.80 8.20
C LEU A 17 5.31 16.89 6.97
N ASN A 18 6.28 16.79 6.06
CA ASN A 18 6.11 16.00 4.83
C ASN A 18 6.20 14.49 5.07
N GLU A 19 6.95 14.05 6.09
CA GLU A 19 7.15 12.62 6.40
C GLU A 19 6.34 12.12 7.60
N ILE A 20 5.51 12.95 8.21
CA ILE A 20 4.74 12.57 9.40
C ILE A 20 3.49 11.76 9.06
N ILE A 21 3.12 10.85 9.96
CA ILE A 21 1.84 10.14 9.92
C ILE A 21 0.73 11.12 10.29
N ARG A 22 -0.25 11.27 9.41
CA ARG A 22 -1.45 12.10 9.65
C ARG A 22 -2.63 11.22 10.01
N VAL A 23 -3.30 11.56 11.11
CA VAL A 23 -4.49 10.86 11.59
C VAL A 23 -5.71 11.72 11.36
N PHE A 24 -6.74 11.15 10.74
CA PHE A 24 -8.00 11.83 10.47
C PHE A 24 -9.17 11.09 11.13
N PRO A 25 -10.26 11.80 11.48
CA PRO A 25 -11.44 11.18 12.09
C PRO A 25 -12.17 10.17 11.19
N THR A 26 -12.07 10.28 9.86
CA THR A 26 -12.80 9.43 8.91
C THR A 26 -11.89 8.86 7.83
N THR A 27 -12.21 7.66 7.33
CA THR A 27 -11.49 7.04 6.21
C THR A 27 -11.56 7.88 4.94
N ARG A 28 -12.69 8.56 4.69
CA ARG A 28 -12.82 9.50 3.57
C ARG A 28 -11.76 10.60 3.60
N GLN A 29 -11.50 11.18 4.76
CA GLN A 29 -10.45 12.21 4.92
C GLN A 29 -9.05 11.63 4.73
N VAL A 30 -8.82 10.39 5.21
CA VAL A 30 -7.58 9.65 4.95
C VAL A 30 -7.38 9.43 3.45
N ASP A 31 -8.42 8.99 2.73
CA ASP A 31 -8.36 8.73 1.29
C ASP A 31 -8.09 10.02 0.50
N GLU A 32 -8.72 11.14 0.88
CA GLU A 32 -8.48 12.45 0.29
C GLU A 32 -7.05 12.94 0.51
N ASP A 33 -6.48 12.76 1.72
CA ASP A 33 -5.09 13.12 2.00
C ASP A 33 -4.11 12.21 1.24
N ASN A 34 -4.33 10.91 1.27
CA ASN A 34 -3.52 9.93 0.53
C ASN A 34 -3.54 10.21 -0.98
N GLN A 35 -4.67 10.63 -1.54
CA GLN A 35 -4.79 11.01 -2.95
C GLN A 35 -3.98 12.28 -3.25
N LYS A 36 -3.99 13.29 -2.36
CA LYS A 36 -3.16 14.48 -2.48
C LYS A 36 -1.67 14.13 -2.45
N MET A 37 -1.25 13.30 -1.50
CA MET A 37 0.13 12.83 -1.39
C MET A 37 0.56 12.04 -2.63
N THR A 38 -0.32 11.19 -3.15
CA THR A 38 -0.10 10.48 -4.42
C THR A 38 0.06 11.44 -5.59
N THR A 39 -0.74 12.51 -5.65
CA THR A 39 -0.65 13.54 -6.70
C THR A 39 0.65 14.34 -6.60
N ILE A 40 1.13 14.62 -5.39
CA ILE A 40 2.43 15.26 -5.16
C ILE A 40 3.55 14.33 -5.65
N LEU A 41 3.51 13.06 -5.28
CA LEU A 41 4.49 12.06 -5.67
C LEU A 41 4.53 11.86 -7.20
N ALA A 42 3.38 11.95 -7.89
CA ALA A 42 3.28 11.87 -9.34
C ALA A 42 4.13 12.91 -10.10
N LYS A 43 4.55 14.00 -9.43
CA LYS A 43 5.41 15.04 -10.01
C LYS A 43 6.86 14.59 -10.16
N THR A 44 7.31 13.62 -9.35
CA THR A 44 8.71 13.19 -9.27
C THR A 44 8.90 11.74 -9.69
N THR A 45 7.86 10.92 -9.62
CA THR A 45 7.92 9.50 -9.94
C THR A 45 6.76 9.08 -10.83
N ARG A 46 6.96 7.99 -11.57
CA ARG A 46 5.89 7.37 -12.33
C ARG A 46 4.96 6.59 -11.39
N LEU A 47 3.66 6.76 -11.59
CA LEU A 47 2.63 6.00 -10.89
C LEU A 47 2.10 4.87 -11.77
N TYR A 48 1.76 3.77 -11.12
CA TYR A 48 1.22 2.55 -11.68
C TYR A 48 -0.13 2.27 -11.04
N LYS A 49 -1.14 2.10 -11.88
CA LYS A 49 -2.44 1.62 -11.43
C LYS A 49 -2.45 0.11 -11.55
N LEU A 50 -2.64 -0.56 -10.41
CA LEU A 50 -2.74 -2.00 -10.29
C LEU A 50 -4.22 -2.37 -10.15
N HIS A 51 -4.68 -3.41 -10.85
CA HIS A 51 -6.04 -3.93 -10.70
C HIS A 51 -6.02 -5.23 -9.90
N ALA A 52 -6.99 -5.37 -8.99
CA ALA A 52 -7.24 -6.64 -8.35
C ALA A 52 -7.66 -7.70 -9.40
N VAL A 53 -7.29 -8.95 -9.14
CA VAL A 53 -7.64 -10.09 -9.99
C VAL A 53 -8.68 -10.92 -9.26
N ASP A 54 -9.93 -10.78 -9.68
CA ASP A 54 -11.07 -11.54 -9.14
C ASP A 54 -11.35 -12.77 -10.00
N ILE A 55 -11.18 -13.95 -9.40
CA ILE A 55 -11.31 -15.25 -10.06
C ILE A 55 -12.42 -16.06 -9.40
N SER A 56 -13.27 -16.70 -10.20
CA SER A 56 -14.30 -17.60 -9.67
C SER A 56 -13.68 -18.90 -9.13
N VAL A 57 -14.20 -19.32 -7.98
CA VAL A 57 -13.89 -20.61 -7.32
C VAL A 57 -14.99 -21.64 -7.53
N GLU A 58 -16.08 -21.30 -8.23
CA GLU A 58 -17.17 -22.24 -8.52
C GLU A 58 -16.75 -23.29 -9.54
N SER A 59 -17.14 -24.54 -9.36
CA SER A 59 -16.68 -25.65 -10.20
C SER A 59 -16.90 -25.45 -11.71
N LYS A 60 -17.97 -24.76 -12.12
CA LYS A 60 -18.30 -24.53 -13.53
C LYS A 60 -17.51 -23.37 -14.17
N THR A 61 -17.06 -22.42 -13.35
CA THR A 61 -16.39 -21.19 -13.81
C THR A 61 -15.02 -21.04 -13.18
N TYR A 62 -14.48 -22.11 -12.59
CA TYR A 62 -13.23 -22.12 -11.86
C TYR A 62 -12.10 -21.53 -12.70
N GLY A 63 -11.33 -20.60 -12.13
CA GLY A 63 -10.22 -19.96 -12.83
C GLY A 63 -10.64 -18.85 -13.81
N GLN A 64 -11.95 -18.66 -14.06
CA GLN A 64 -12.43 -17.60 -14.96
C GLN A 64 -12.49 -16.26 -14.22
N LYS A 65 -12.14 -15.20 -14.95
CA LYS A 65 -12.27 -13.83 -14.47
C LYS A 65 -13.74 -13.50 -14.22
N LEU A 66 -14.04 -13.01 -13.03
CA LEU A 66 -15.39 -12.55 -12.67
C LEU A 66 -15.73 -11.27 -13.44
N LYS A 67 -17.00 -11.12 -13.80
CA LYS A 67 -17.51 -9.84 -14.32
C LYS A 67 -17.57 -8.84 -13.17
N ASP A 68 -17.17 -7.60 -13.44
CA ASP A 68 -17.17 -6.49 -12.48
C ASP A 68 -18.51 -6.28 -11.74
N VAL A 69 -19.64 -6.65 -12.37
CA VAL A 69 -20.99 -6.55 -11.77
C VAL A 69 -21.13 -7.42 -10.51
N TYR A 70 -20.36 -8.50 -10.41
CA TYR A 70 -20.41 -9.42 -9.28
C TYR A 70 -19.39 -9.09 -8.18
N VAL A 71 -18.46 -8.16 -8.45
CA VAL A 71 -17.42 -7.77 -7.50
C VAL A 71 -17.84 -6.48 -6.81
N SER A 72 -17.96 -6.54 -5.48
CA SER A 72 -18.27 -5.35 -4.67
C SER A 72 -17.12 -4.35 -4.72
N ASN A 73 -17.43 -3.06 -4.90
CA ASN A 73 -16.44 -1.98 -4.76
C ASN A 73 -16.13 -1.64 -3.29
N ASP A 74 -16.95 -2.09 -2.34
CA ASP A 74 -16.74 -1.87 -0.91
C ASP A 74 -15.62 -2.80 -0.37
N PRO A 75 -14.48 -2.25 0.10
CA PRO A 75 -13.38 -3.03 0.62
C PRO A 75 -13.78 -3.94 1.80
N ASN A 76 -14.81 -3.58 2.56
CA ASN A 76 -15.28 -4.42 3.68
C ASN A 76 -15.91 -5.74 3.21
N LYS A 77 -16.34 -5.80 1.94
CA LYS A 77 -16.92 -7.00 1.31
C LYS A 77 -15.90 -7.79 0.50
N THR A 78 -14.67 -7.30 0.36
CA THR A 78 -13.56 -7.94 -0.37
C THR A 78 -12.37 -8.25 0.55
N GLY A 79 -12.64 -8.39 1.86
CA GLY A 79 -11.64 -8.69 2.89
C GLY A 79 -10.57 -7.60 3.06
N GLY A 80 -10.88 -6.37 2.67
CA GLY A 80 -9.92 -5.27 2.68
C GLY A 80 -8.98 -5.28 1.48
N ILE A 81 -9.40 -5.78 0.31
CA ILE A 81 -8.69 -5.57 -0.96
C ILE A 81 -9.44 -4.52 -1.77
N VAL A 82 -8.76 -3.46 -2.20
CA VAL A 82 -9.34 -2.44 -3.07
C VAL A 82 -9.33 -2.92 -4.52
N LYS A 83 -10.33 -2.51 -5.31
CA LYS A 83 -10.45 -2.87 -6.73
C LYS A 83 -9.24 -2.43 -7.56
N TYR A 84 -8.70 -1.27 -7.24
CA TYR A 84 -7.47 -0.77 -7.83
C TYR A 84 -6.62 -0.07 -6.78
N LEU A 85 -5.31 -0.14 -6.96
CA LEU A 85 -4.32 0.49 -6.09
C LEU A 85 -3.33 1.25 -6.96
N THR A 86 -3.10 2.53 -6.65
CA THR A 86 -2.09 3.34 -7.35
C THR A 86 -0.84 3.43 -6.51
N ILE A 87 0.30 3.00 -7.05
CA ILE A 87 1.60 3.04 -6.38
C ILE A 87 2.71 3.58 -7.28
N GLY A 88 3.78 4.07 -6.69
CA GLY A 88 5.02 4.41 -7.39
C GLY A 88 6.22 4.26 -6.45
N ILE A 89 7.43 4.39 -7.00
CA ILE A 89 8.64 4.44 -6.18
C ILE A 89 8.56 5.69 -5.29
N GLY A 90 8.72 5.52 -3.98
CA GLY A 90 8.52 6.57 -2.97
C GLY A 90 7.13 6.57 -2.32
N SER A 91 6.19 5.72 -2.76
CA SER A 91 4.91 5.58 -2.07
C SER A 91 5.11 5.03 -0.66
N ARG A 92 4.56 5.74 0.33
CA ARG A 92 4.47 5.27 1.72
C ARG A 92 3.26 4.36 1.86
N VAL A 93 3.46 3.15 2.34
CA VAL A 93 2.45 2.08 2.35
C VAL A 93 2.39 1.40 3.71
N MET A 94 1.26 0.75 3.99
CA MET A 94 1.02 -0.05 5.18
C MET A 94 0.46 -1.41 4.78
N LEU A 95 1.00 -2.49 5.35
CA LEU A 95 0.44 -3.83 5.19
C LEU A 95 -0.92 -3.91 5.88
N ARG A 96 -1.93 -4.42 5.17
CA ARG A 96 -3.29 -4.60 5.70
C ARG A 96 -3.59 -6.01 6.22
N ARG A 97 -2.66 -6.95 6.01
CA ARG A 97 -2.80 -8.36 6.41
C ARG A 97 -1.47 -8.91 6.88
N ASN A 98 -1.55 -9.93 7.73
CA ASN A 98 -0.37 -10.67 8.17
C ASN A 98 0.14 -11.52 7.01
N PHE A 99 1.37 -11.25 6.60
CA PHE A 99 2.04 -12.00 5.54
C PHE A 99 3.01 -13.02 6.14
N ASN A 100 3.86 -12.58 7.08
CA ASN A 100 4.79 -13.44 7.79
C ASN A 100 5.06 -12.89 9.20
N VAL A 101 4.40 -13.48 10.18
CA VAL A 101 4.48 -13.06 11.59
C VAL A 101 5.89 -13.27 12.15
N THR A 102 6.57 -14.36 11.78
CA THR A 102 7.91 -14.69 12.26
C THR A 102 8.96 -13.65 11.84
N HIS A 103 8.75 -12.99 10.70
CA HIS A 103 9.61 -11.93 10.20
C HIS A 103 9.08 -10.52 10.51
N GLY A 104 7.98 -10.37 11.24
CA GLY A 104 7.40 -9.05 11.57
C GLY A 104 6.60 -8.41 10.42
N LEU A 105 6.29 -9.15 9.36
CA LEU A 105 5.43 -8.72 8.26
C LEU A 105 3.96 -8.89 8.65
N VAL A 106 3.51 -8.02 9.54
CA VAL A 106 2.18 -8.01 10.15
C VAL A 106 1.35 -6.83 9.67
N ASN A 107 0.03 -6.91 9.86
CA ASN A 107 -0.86 -5.78 9.66
C ASN A 107 -0.38 -4.56 10.46
N GLY A 108 -0.31 -3.39 9.81
CA GLY A 108 0.20 -2.16 10.39
C GLY A 108 1.68 -1.89 10.13
N ALA A 109 2.45 -2.87 9.64
CA ALA A 109 3.83 -2.63 9.24
C ALA A 109 3.87 -1.63 8.07
N MET A 110 4.64 -0.55 8.24
CA MET A 110 4.76 0.56 7.30
C MET A 110 6.13 0.59 6.64
N GLY A 111 6.17 1.16 5.44
CA GLY A 111 7.42 1.38 4.72
C GLY A 111 7.24 2.19 3.45
N VAL A 112 8.32 2.28 2.69
CA VAL A 112 8.40 3.02 1.43
C VAL A 112 8.75 2.07 0.30
N ILE A 113 8.01 2.15 -0.82
CA ILE A 113 8.33 1.37 -2.02
C ILE A 113 9.64 1.89 -2.63
N ARG A 114 10.63 1.00 -2.77
CA ARG A 114 11.94 1.31 -3.37
C ARG A 114 12.10 0.79 -4.78
N ALA A 115 11.47 -0.32 -5.11
CA ALA A 115 11.50 -0.88 -6.45
C ALA A 115 10.21 -1.63 -6.79
N ILE A 116 9.91 -1.69 -8.09
CA ILE A 116 8.81 -2.47 -8.65
C ILE A 116 9.42 -3.35 -9.74
N GLU A 117 9.25 -4.66 -9.61
CA GLU A 117 9.75 -5.65 -10.56
C GLU A 117 8.61 -6.11 -11.45
N TRP A 118 8.77 -5.93 -12.76
CA TRP A 118 7.78 -6.34 -13.75
C TRP A 118 8.13 -7.70 -14.36
N PRO A 119 7.12 -8.53 -14.71
CA PRO A 119 7.36 -9.84 -15.29
C PRO A 119 8.21 -9.80 -16.57
N ALA A 120 8.92 -10.89 -16.85
CA ALA A 120 9.72 -11.08 -18.07
C ALA A 120 10.85 -10.04 -18.27
N LEU A 121 11.51 -9.63 -17.17
CA LEU A 121 12.63 -8.66 -17.16
C LEU A 121 12.27 -7.30 -17.77
N ARG A 122 10.98 -6.97 -17.83
CA ARG A 122 10.52 -5.68 -18.33
C ARG A 122 10.87 -4.58 -17.34
N ARG A 123 11.05 -3.37 -17.87
CA ARG A 123 11.29 -2.17 -17.07
C ARG A 123 9.99 -1.49 -16.63
N ASP A 124 8.85 -1.92 -17.16
CA ASP A 124 7.62 -1.14 -17.09
C ASP A 124 6.34 -1.97 -17.26
N GLN A 125 5.22 -1.37 -16.82
CA GLN A 125 3.87 -1.89 -17.02
C GLN A 125 3.52 -1.84 -18.51
N LEU A 126 3.06 -2.97 -19.07
CA LEU A 126 2.68 -3.05 -20.49
C LEU A 126 1.23 -2.61 -20.70
N GLU A 127 0.33 -3.13 -19.87
CA GLU A 127 -1.09 -2.83 -19.94
C GLU A 127 -1.57 -2.15 -18.64
N PRO A 128 -2.38 -1.09 -18.72
CA PRO A 128 -2.94 -0.45 -17.53
C PRO A 128 -3.69 -1.45 -16.65
N GLY A 129 -3.33 -1.51 -15.36
CA GLY A 129 -3.93 -2.45 -14.41
C GLY A 129 -3.17 -3.75 -14.24
N GLU A 130 -2.16 -4.04 -15.06
CA GLU A 130 -1.29 -5.22 -14.89
C GLU A 130 -0.59 -5.21 -13.52
N LEU A 131 -0.49 -6.39 -12.90
CA LEU A 131 0.22 -6.58 -11.64
C LEU A 131 1.73 -6.75 -11.87
N PRO A 132 2.59 -6.16 -11.02
CA PRO A 132 4.02 -6.43 -11.04
C PRO A 132 4.28 -7.88 -10.62
N GLN A 133 5.48 -8.38 -10.89
CA GLN A 133 5.95 -9.65 -10.33
C GLN A 133 6.22 -9.51 -8.82
N ALA A 134 6.80 -8.38 -8.41
CA ALA A 134 6.99 -8.06 -7.00
C ALA A 134 7.14 -6.55 -6.76
N VAL A 135 6.89 -6.14 -5.52
CA VAL A 135 7.19 -4.81 -4.99
C VAL A 135 8.20 -4.95 -3.86
N TYR A 136 9.21 -4.09 -3.84
CA TYR A 136 10.23 -4.05 -2.79
C TYR A 136 9.97 -2.86 -1.87
N ILE A 137 9.78 -3.15 -0.58
CA ILE A 137 9.42 -2.17 0.43
C ILE A 137 10.52 -2.09 1.47
N GLU A 138 11.09 -0.90 1.66
CA GLU A 138 11.92 -0.61 2.82
C GLU A 138 11.01 -0.28 4.00
N LEU A 139 10.95 -1.19 4.98
CA LEU A 139 10.10 -1.03 6.15
C LEU A 139 10.76 -0.12 7.19
N ASP A 140 9.93 0.64 7.90
CA ASP A 140 10.41 1.60 8.91
C ASP A 140 11.11 0.88 10.08
N ASP A 141 10.65 -0.33 10.44
CA ASP A 141 11.24 -1.15 11.48
C ASP A 141 12.42 -1.97 10.92
N LYS A 142 13.63 -1.58 11.33
CA LYS A 142 14.89 -2.24 10.94
C LYS A 142 15.04 -3.66 11.47
N ALA A 143 14.25 -4.06 12.47
CA ALA A 143 14.24 -5.43 13.00
C ALA A 143 13.51 -6.40 12.06
N ILE A 144 12.67 -5.89 11.16
CA ILE A 144 12.01 -6.70 10.13
C ILE A 144 13.07 -7.17 9.14
N LYS A 145 13.39 -8.46 9.21
CA LYS A 145 14.48 -9.06 8.44
C LYS A 145 14.13 -9.04 6.95
N ASN A 146 15.05 -8.49 6.17
CA ASN A 146 15.00 -8.54 4.71
C ASN A 146 15.04 -10.00 4.23
N ASN A 147 14.17 -10.36 3.30
CA ASN A 147 14.36 -11.58 2.49
C ASN A 147 15.40 -11.35 1.38
N VAL A 148 15.76 -10.09 1.05
CA VAL A 148 16.77 -9.72 0.05
C VAL A 148 17.66 -8.59 0.57
N PRO A 149 18.99 -8.77 0.70
CA PRO A 149 19.89 -7.74 1.24
C PRO A 149 19.85 -6.44 0.42
N GLY A 150 19.67 -5.30 1.09
CA GLY A 150 19.89 -3.96 0.51
C GLY A 150 18.75 -3.36 -0.33
N VAL A 151 17.65 -4.07 -0.56
CA VAL A 151 16.55 -3.61 -1.44
C VAL A 151 15.19 -3.50 -0.72
N GLY A 152 15.07 -4.08 0.47
CA GLY A 152 13.84 -4.14 1.27
C GLY A 152 13.17 -5.52 1.20
N VAL A 153 11.92 -5.59 1.66
CA VAL A 153 11.11 -6.81 1.65
C VAL A 153 10.40 -6.96 0.32
N ARG A 154 10.61 -8.10 -0.32
CA ARG A 154 9.93 -8.50 -1.57
C ARG A 154 8.53 -9.02 -1.26
N ILE A 155 7.51 -8.38 -1.83
CA ILE A 155 6.11 -8.78 -1.72
C ILE A 155 5.57 -9.09 -3.11
N GLU A 156 5.01 -10.28 -3.26
CA GLU A 156 4.32 -10.72 -4.47
C GLU A 156 2.82 -10.42 -4.33
N PRO A 157 2.16 -9.93 -5.40
CA PRO A 157 0.72 -9.67 -5.41
C PRO A 157 -0.14 -10.93 -5.38
#